data_AF-A0A3S4QME2-F1
#
_entry.id   AF-A0A3S4QME2-F1
#
_cell.length_a   1.000
_cell.length_b   1.000
_cell.length_c   1.000
_cell.angle_alpha   90.00
_cell.angle_beta   90.00
_cell.angle_gamma   90.00
#
_symmetry.space_group_name_H-M   'P 1'
#
loop_
_entity.id
_entity.type
_entity.pdbx_description
1 polymer ?
#
loop_
_entity_poly.entity_id
_entity_poly.type
_entity_poly.pdbx_seq_one_letter_code
_entity_poly.pdbx_strand_id
1 'polypeptide(L)'
;MLIEMLGIKSDFEDTKDEDFSFEKDGLHYLFEFKGLTKDVKKSNIFQLVAHVNKYAEKNEISDDIIRRTIIVNRFKDTDPKDRALINPNIVEAAKNQMNKVLIIDTLQFLKLFEKYKTEKIAADDILSIFDQTGVFELS
;
A
#
# COMPACT_ATOMS: atom_id res chain seq x y z
N MET A 1 -6.37 -7.64 9.65
CA MET A 1 -4.92 -7.74 9.37
C MET A 1 -4.22 -6.41 9.64
N LEU A 2 -4.41 -5.34 8.86
CA LEU A 2 -3.72 -4.05 9.10
C LEU A 2 -3.97 -3.48 10.51
N ILE A 3 -5.24 -3.42 10.94
CA ILE A 3 -5.62 -2.95 12.29
C ILE A 3 -4.84 -3.68 13.38
N GLU A 4 -4.79 -5.02 13.28
CA GLU A 4 -4.08 -5.89 14.22
C GLU A 4 -2.56 -5.66 14.16
N MET A 5 -1.96 -5.75 12.97
CA MET A 5 -0.52 -5.61 12.76
C MET A 5 0.03 -4.27 13.25
N LEU A 6 -0.74 -3.20 13.10
CA LEU A 6 -0.30 -1.84 13.37
C LEU A 6 -0.77 -1.32 14.74
N GLY A 7 -1.56 -2.11 15.46
CA GLY A 7 -2.08 -1.74 16.78
C GLY A 7 -2.96 -0.47 16.74
N ILE A 8 -3.58 -0.18 15.60
CA ILE A 8 -4.38 1.02 15.40
C ILE A 8 -5.84 0.78 15.80
N LYS A 9 -6.45 1.75 16.48
CA LYS A 9 -7.90 1.80 16.64
C LYS A 9 -8.47 2.48 15.40
N SER A 10 -9.28 1.75 14.65
CA SER A 10 -9.97 2.31 13.49
C SER A 10 -11.28 2.93 13.95
N ASP A 11 -11.27 4.23 14.21
CA ASP A 11 -12.50 5.06 14.19
C ASP A 11 -12.83 5.50 12.74
N PHE A 12 -12.25 4.82 11.73
CA PHE A 12 -12.39 5.14 10.32
C PHE A 12 -13.87 5.17 9.91
N GLU A 13 -14.30 6.33 9.46
CA GLU A 13 -15.59 6.55 8.85
C GLU A 13 -15.40 6.46 7.32
N ASP A 14 -16.00 5.44 6.69
CA ASP A 14 -15.89 5.21 5.25
C ASP A 14 -16.57 6.35 4.47
N THR A 15 -15.78 7.32 4.01
CA THR A 15 -16.25 8.43 3.17
C THR A 15 -16.15 8.13 1.66
N LYS A 16 -15.84 6.88 1.26
CA LYS A 16 -15.75 6.38 -0.13
C LYS A 16 -14.63 6.95 -1.04
N ASP A 17 -13.66 7.68 -0.50
CA ASP A 17 -12.55 8.24 -1.30
C ASP A 17 -11.28 7.35 -1.28
N GLU A 18 -11.05 6.62 -0.20
CA GLU A 18 -9.94 5.67 0.00
C GLU A 18 -10.45 4.42 0.72
N ASP A 19 -9.85 3.25 0.46
CA ASP A 19 -10.34 2.00 1.04
C ASP A 19 -9.98 1.89 2.54
N PHE A 20 -8.84 2.47 2.94
CA PHE A 20 -8.40 2.51 4.35
C PHE A 20 -7.37 3.61 4.57
N SER A 21 -7.48 4.34 5.68
CA SER A 21 -6.43 5.27 6.11
C SER A 21 -6.31 5.33 7.63
N PHE A 22 -5.13 5.75 8.10
CA PHE A 22 -4.91 6.09 9.50
C PHE A 22 -3.77 7.11 9.64
N GLU A 23 -3.77 7.82 10.76
CA GLU A 23 -2.66 8.67 11.19
C GLU A 23 -1.87 7.96 12.30
N LYS A 24 -0.55 8.03 12.24
CA LYS A 24 0.34 7.64 13.34
C LYS A 24 1.58 8.50 13.33
N ASP A 25 1.94 9.04 14.49
CA ASP A 25 3.15 9.85 14.69
C ASP A 25 3.27 11.04 13.71
N GLY A 26 2.15 11.66 13.34
CA GLY A 26 2.09 12.78 12.39
C GLY A 26 2.26 12.38 10.91
N LEU A 27 2.29 11.09 10.60
CA LEU A 27 2.27 10.55 9.24
C LEU A 27 0.90 9.99 8.91
N HIS A 28 0.45 10.24 7.67
CA HIS A 28 -0.82 9.75 7.15
C HIS A 28 -0.57 8.57 6.23
N TYR A 29 -1.17 7.42 6.53
CA TYR A 29 -1.03 6.20 5.73
C TYR A 29 -2.32 5.93 4.98
N LEU A 30 -2.28 6.01 3.65
CA LEU A 30 -3.42 5.81 2.77
C LEU A 30 -3.23 4.52 1.96
N PHE A 31 -4.27 3.68 1.95
CA PHE A 31 -4.27 2.37 1.31
C PHE A 31 -5.38 2.26 0.28
N GLU A 32 -5.04 1.64 -0.85
CA GLU A 32 -5.98 1.17 -1.87
C GLU A 32 -5.81 -0.35 -2.04
N PHE A 33 -6.91 -1.08 -2.11
CA PHE A 33 -6.94 -2.52 -2.36
C PHE A 33 -7.50 -2.81 -3.75
N LYS A 34 -6.83 -3.69 -4.51
CA LYS A 34 -7.30 -4.10 -5.84
C LYS A 34 -7.17 -5.59 -6.07
N GLY A 35 -8.22 -6.19 -6.64
CA GLY A 35 -8.15 -7.52 -7.25
C GLY A 35 -8.15 -7.39 -8.78
N LEU A 36 -7.04 -7.77 -9.42
CA LEU A 36 -6.85 -7.60 -10.87
C LEU A 36 -6.73 -8.96 -11.57
N THR A 37 -7.42 -9.14 -12.70
CA THR A 37 -7.23 -10.31 -13.58
C THR A 37 -5.96 -10.22 -14.42
N LYS A 38 -5.26 -9.09 -14.37
CA LYS A 38 -4.01 -8.80 -15.08
C LYS A 38 -2.98 -8.22 -14.10
N ASP A 39 -1.84 -7.81 -14.61
CA ASP A 39 -0.86 -7.05 -13.85
C ASP A 39 -1.43 -5.69 -13.39
N VAL A 40 -0.77 -5.08 -12.39
CA VAL A 40 -0.99 -3.67 -12.04
C VAL A 40 -0.66 -2.79 -13.24
N LYS A 41 -1.22 -1.58 -13.30
CA LYS A 41 -0.97 -0.60 -14.38
C LYS A 41 -0.59 0.75 -13.82
N LYS A 42 0.07 1.59 -14.64
CA LYS A 42 0.34 3.01 -14.30
C LYS A 42 -0.95 3.77 -13.94
N SER A 43 -2.08 3.45 -14.56
CA SER A 43 -3.37 4.05 -14.22
C SER A 43 -3.81 3.78 -12.78
N ASN A 44 -3.45 2.63 -12.20
CA ASN A 44 -3.73 2.34 -10.79
C ASN A 44 -2.91 3.25 -9.87
N ILE A 45 -1.64 3.49 -10.22
CA ILE A 45 -0.76 4.41 -9.49
C ILE A 45 -1.33 5.83 -9.55
N PHE A 46 -1.68 6.31 -10.74
CA PHE A 46 -2.23 7.66 -10.92
C PHE A 46 -3.59 7.86 -10.24
N GLN A 47 -4.41 6.80 -10.17
CA GLN A 47 -5.66 6.85 -9.41
C GLN A 47 -5.39 7.08 -7.92
N LEU A 48 -4.48 6.30 -7.31
CA LEU A 48 -4.11 6.47 -5.91
C LEU A 48 -3.51 7.86 -5.64
N VAL A 49 -2.64 8.35 -6.53
CA VAL A 49 -2.07 9.72 -6.41
C VAL A 49 -3.18 10.78 -6.45
N ALA A 50 -4.17 10.64 -7.34
CA ALA A 50 -5.29 11.58 -7.40
C ALA A 50 -6.15 11.55 -6.13
N HIS A 51 -6.35 10.40 -5.50
CA HIS A 51 -7.06 10.28 -4.21
C HIS A 51 -6.25 10.96 -3.10
N VAL A 52 -4.94 10.72 -3.04
CA VAL A 52 -4.04 11.31 -2.05
C VAL A 52 -4.00 12.84 -2.17
N ASN A 53 -3.96 13.40 -3.38
CA ASN A 53 -4.00 14.85 -3.57
C ASN A 53 -5.29 15.45 -3.01
N LYS A 54 -6.44 14.82 -3.26
CA LYS A 54 -7.72 15.26 -2.69
C LYS A 54 -7.73 15.17 -1.17
N TYR A 55 -7.16 14.10 -0.61
CA TYR A 55 -7.01 13.94 0.83
C TYR A 55 -6.14 15.06 1.43
N ALA A 56 -4.99 15.35 0.82
CA ALA A 56 -4.08 16.39 1.26
C ALA A 56 -4.74 17.78 1.25
N GLU A 57 -5.44 18.11 0.15
CA GLU A 57 -6.20 19.35 0.01
C GLU A 57 -7.31 19.48 1.06
N LYS A 58 -8.11 18.42 1.24
CA LYS A 58 -9.23 18.39 2.20
C LYS A 58 -8.78 18.57 3.64
N ASN A 59 -7.64 17.98 4.01
CA ASN A 59 -7.12 18.01 5.37
C ASN A 59 -6.08 19.13 5.59
N GLU A 60 -5.79 19.95 4.58
CA GLU A 60 -4.81 21.04 4.62
C GLU A 60 -3.40 20.59 5.08
N ILE A 61 -2.98 19.39 4.66
CA ILE A 61 -1.69 18.79 5.03
C ILE A 61 -0.71 18.72 3.85
N SER A 62 0.57 18.59 4.17
CA SER A 62 1.61 18.39 3.15
C SER A 62 1.58 16.98 2.57
N ASP A 63 1.78 16.88 1.26
CA ASP A 63 1.96 15.61 0.55
C ASP A 63 3.16 14.78 1.05
N ASP A 64 4.18 15.44 1.64
CA ASP A 64 5.40 14.78 2.12
C ASP A 64 5.20 13.93 3.39
N ILE A 65 4.13 14.20 4.15
CA ILE A 65 3.77 13.40 5.34
C ILE A 65 2.78 12.28 5.01
N ILE A 66 2.48 12.05 3.72
CA ILE A 66 1.57 11.01 3.27
C ILE A 66 2.35 9.80 2.72
N ARG A 67 2.02 8.61 3.20
CA ARG A 67 2.45 7.31 2.70
C ARG A 67 1.33 6.68 1.88
N ARG A 68 1.66 6.25 0.67
CA ARG A 68 0.69 5.79 -0.34
C ARG A 68 0.96 4.34 -0.66
N THR A 69 0.05 3.44 -0.29
CA THR A 69 0.22 2.02 -0.52
C THR A 69 -0.91 1.45 -1.36
N ILE A 70 -0.59 0.69 -2.40
CA ILE A 70 -1.54 -0.15 -3.10
C ILE A 70 -1.25 -1.62 -2.80
N ILE A 71 -2.22 -2.32 -2.20
CA ILE A 71 -2.16 -3.76 -1.96
C ILE A 71 -2.97 -4.45 -3.07
N VAL A 72 -2.30 -5.27 -3.87
CA VAL A 72 -2.88 -5.78 -5.11
C VAL A 72 -2.78 -7.30 -5.25
N ASN A 73 -3.91 -7.95 -5.50
CA ASN A 73 -3.97 -9.35 -5.92
C ASN A 73 -3.95 -9.39 -7.45
N ARG A 74 -2.74 -9.41 -8.03
CA ARG A 74 -2.52 -9.43 -9.49
C ARG A 74 -2.77 -10.82 -10.04
N PHE A 75 -3.19 -10.90 -11.31
CA PHE A 75 -3.47 -12.18 -11.97
C PHE A 75 -4.30 -13.10 -11.09
N LYS A 76 -5.40 -12.58 -10.52
CA LYS A 76 -6.18 -13.28 -9.48
C LYS A 76 -6.73 -14.65 -9.90
N ASP A 77 -6.84 -14.88 -11.20
CA ASP A 77 -7.30 -16.15 -11.80
C ASP A 77 -6.12 -17.10 -12.13
N THR A 78 -4.89 -16.73 -11.75
CA THR A 78 -3.66 -17.50 -11.94
C THR A 78 -3.08 -17.90 -10.59
N ASP A 79 -2.59 -19.14 -10.48
CA ASP A 79 -1.90 -19.65 -9.29
C ASP A 79 -0.75 -18.70 -8.91
N PRO A 80 -0.63 -18.30 -7.62
CA PRO A 80 0.43 -17.40 -7.16
C PRO A 80 1.84 -17.75 -7.64
N LYS A 81 2.19 -19.03 -7.76
CA LYS A 81 3.53 -19.46 -8.19
C LYS A 81 3.84 -19.17 -9.66
N ASP A 82 2.79 -19.05 -10.48
CA ASP A 82 2.88 -18.88 -11.94
C ASP A 82 2.73 -17.41 -12.36
N ARG A 83 2.58 -16.49 -11.40
CA ARG A 83 2.37 -15.06 -11.68
C ARG A 83 3.69 -14.40 -12.09
N ALA A 84 3.63 -13.64 -13.17
CA ALA A 84 4.77 -12.84 -13.61
C ALA A 84 5.13 -11.74 -12.59
N LEU A 85 6.42 -11.38 -12.56
CA LEU A 85 6.90 -10.21 -11.83
C LEU A 85 6.20 -8.93 -12.33
N ILE A 86 6.13 -7.93 -11.46
CA ILE A 86 5.58 -6.61 -11.83
C ILE A 86 6.46 -5.99 -12.92
N ASN A 87 5.82 -5.43 -13.94
CA ASN A 87 6.53 -4.74 -15.02
C ASN A 87 7.46 -3.63 -14.48
N PRO A 88 8.77 -3.63 -14.81
CA PRO A 88 9.73 -2.64 -14.33
C PRO A 88 9.32 -1.18 -14.57
N ASN A 89 8.67 -0.88 -15.70
CA ASN A 89 8.19 0.48 -16.01
C ASN A 89 7.11 0.97 -15.03
N ILE A 90 6.43 0.07 -14.34
CA ILE A 90 5.46 0.39 -13.30
C ILE A 90 6.17 0.62 -11.97
N VAL A 91 7.20 -0.19 -11.68
CA VAL A 91 8.06 0.02 -10.50
C VAL A 91 8.72 1.39 -10.56
N GLU A 92 9.26 1.79 -11.71
CA GLU A 92 9.80 3.13 -11.93
C GLU A 92 8.76 4.23 -11.74
N ALA A 93 7.54 4.03 -12.27
CA ALA A 93 6.45 4.97 -12.07
C ALA A 93 6.08 5.10 -10.58
N ALA A 94 6.04 4.01 -9.83
CA ALA A 94 5.74 4.02 -8.41
C ALA A 94 6.81 4.74 -7.57
N LYS A 95 8.10 4.54 -7.90
CA LYS A 95 9.25 5.20 -7.24
C LYS A 95 9.41 6.68 -7.61
N ASN A 96 8.78 7.14 -8.69
CA ASN A 96 8.91 8.52 -9.15
C ASN A 96 8.57 9.51 -8.03
N GLN A 97 9.34 10.59 -7.91
CA GLN A 97 9.21 11.60 -6.84
C GLN A 97 7.82 12.27 -6.78
N MET A 98 7.08 12.29 -7.90
CA MET A 98 5.72 12.82 -7.94
C MET A 98 4.67 11.81 -7.47
N ASN A 99 4.97 10.52 -7.56
CA ASN A 99 4.00 9.46 -7.23
C ASN A 99 4.25 8.87 -5.85
N LYS A 100 5.51 8.56 -5.49
CA LYS A 100 5.93 8.01 -4.19
C LYS A 100 4.93 6.95 -3.66
N VAL A 101 4.69 5.91 -4.47
CA VAL A 101 3.75 4.82 -4.17
C VAL A 101 4.50 3.54 -3.84
N LEU A 102 4.05 2.84 -2.80
CA LEU A 102 4.44 1.47 -2.49
C LEU A 102 3.42 0.49 -3.08
N ILE A 103 3.90 -0.50 -3.83
CA ILE A 103 3.10 -1.60 -4.34
C ILE A 103 3.43 -2.85 -3.53
N ILE A 104 2.40 -3.51 -3.00
CA ILE A 104 2.53 -4.77 -2.28
C ILE A 104 1.63 -5.80 -2.94
N ASP A 105 2.21 -6.88 -3.47
CA ASP A 105 1.41 -8.02 -3.91
C ASP A 105 0.74 -8.67 -2.69
N THR A 106 -0.53 -9.05 -2.80
CA THR A 106 -1.25 -9.68 -1.67
C THR A 106 -0.52 -10.90 -1.12
N LEU A 107 0.23 -11.65 -1.93
CA LEU A 107 1.04 -12.76 -1.43
C LEU A 107 2.15 -12.28 -0.47
N GLN A 108 2.83 -11.18 -0.82
CA GLN A 108 3.85 -10.58 0.05
C GLN A 108 3.22 -10.02 1.33
N PHE A 109 2.04 -9.41 1.23
CA PHE A 109 1.29 -8.93 2.39
C PHE A 109 0.87 -10.05 3.35
N LEU A 110 0.43 -11.19 2.82
CA LEU A 110 0.09 -12.37 3.62
C LEU A 110 1.32 -12.97 4.32
N LYS A 111 2.46 -13.05 3.63
CA LYS A 111 3.73 -13.49 4.25
C LYS A 111 4.18 -12.53 5.36
N LEU A 112 3.99 -11.23 5.18
CA LEU A 112 4.28 -10.23 6.20
C LEU A 112 3.40 -10.44 7.43
N PHE A 113 2.10 -10.68 7.23
CA PHE A 113 1.17 -11.01 8.30
C PHE A 113 1.55 -12.32 9.01
N GLU A 114 1.97 -13.35 8.27
CA GLU A 114 2.46 -14.60 8.87
C GLU A 114 3.71 -14.37 9.73
N LYS A 115 4.69 -13.60 9.25
CA LYS A 115 5.86 -13.23 10.05
C LYS A 115 5.44 -12.47 11.32
N TYR A 116 4.45 -11.59 11.24
CA TYR A 116 3.92 -10.89 12.41
C TYR A 116 3.27 -11.84 13.42
N LYS A 117 2.38 -12.73 12.94
CA LYS A 117 1.71 -13.73 13.80
C LYS A 117 2.68 -14.71 14.47
N THR A 118 3.86 -14.90 13.88
CA THR A 118 4.92 -15.76 14.41
C THR A 118 6.00 -14.98 15.17
N GLU A 119 5.76 -13.71 15.49
CA GLU A 119 6.66 -12.83 16.26
C GLU A 119 8.05 -12.65 15.62
N LYS A 120 8.15 -12.87 14.29
CA LYS A 120 9.40 -12.72 13.51
C LYS A 120 9.62 -11.30 13.00
N ILE A 121 8.62 -10.42 13.14
CA ILE A 121 8.68 -9.02 12.76
C ILE A 121 7.75 -8.22 13.69
N ALA A 122 8.21 -7.06 14.15
CA ALA A 122 7.42 -6.19 15.01
C ALA A 122 6.52 -5.23 14.20
N ALA A 123 5.55 -4.62 14.89
CA ALA A 123 4.66 -3.63 14.28
C ALA A 123 5.45 -2.43 13.70
N ASP A 124 6.52 -1.99 14.37
CA ASP A 124 7.32 -0.84 13.94
C ASP A 124 8.17 -1.15 12.70
N ASP A 125 8.67 -2.39 12.57
CA ASP A 125 9.33 -2.86 11.35
C ASP A 125 8.36 -2.87 10.17
N ILE A 126 7.10 -3.24 10.40
CA ILE A 126 6.04 -3.20 9.39
C ILE A 126 5.69 -1.76 9.00
N LEU A 127 5.63 -0.84 9.96
CA LEU A 127 5.44 0.60 9.65
C LEU A 127 6.54 1.10 8.72
N SER A 128 7.79 0.74 9.02
CA SER A 128 8.96 1.12 8.21
C SER A 128 8.90 0.56 6.80
N ILE A 129 8.18 -0.54 6.56
CA ILE A 129 7.89 -1.04 5.20
C ILE A 129 6.95 -0.09 4.47
N PHE A 130 5.90 0.42 5.13
CA PHE A 130 4.95 1.35 4.52
C PHE A 130 5.54 2.75 4.24
N ASP A 131 6.72 3.07 4.78
CA ASP A 131 7.46 4.29 4.44
C ASP A 131 8.21 4.20 3.10
N GLN A 132 8.29 3.01 2.49
CA GLN A 132 9.03 2.77 1.26
C GLN A 132 8.24 3.18 0.01
N THR A 133 8.88 3.09 -1.16
CA THR A 133 8.24 3.28 -2.48
C THR A 133 8.75 2.22 -3.46
N GLY A 134 7.99 1.98 -4.54
CA GLY A 134 8.29 0.95 -5.53
C GLY A 134 7.52 -0.33 -5.25
N VAL A 135 8.21 -1.46 -5.19
CA VAL A 135 7.60 -2.78 -4.93
C VAL A 135 8.23 -3.36 -3.68
N PHE A 136 7.39 -3.78 -2.74
CA PHE A 136 7.84 -4.56 -1.59
C PHE A 136 8.00 -6.03 -1.98
N GLU A 137 9.16 -6.59 -1.65
CA GLU A 137 9.44 -8.02 -1.74
C GLU A 137 10.05 -8.45 -0.41
N LEU A 138 9.42 -9.41 0.26
CA LEU A 138 9.95 -9.98 1.49
C LEU A 138 11.13 -10.89 1.15
N SER A 139 12.29 -10.59 1.75
CA SER A 139 13.50 -11.42 1.69
C SER A 139 13.44 -12.67 2.57
#